data_AF-A0A961LT91-F1
#
_entry.id   AF-A0A961LT91-F1
#
_cell.length_a   1.000
_cell.length_b   1.000
_cell.length_c   1.000
_cell.angle_alpha   90.00
_cell.angle_beta   90.00
_cell.angle_gamma   90.00
#
_symmetry.space_group_name_H-M   'P 1'
#
loop_
_entity.id
_entity.type
_entity.pdbx_description
1 polymer ?
#
loop_
_entity_poly.entity_id
_entity_poly.type
_entity_poly.pdbx_seq_one_letter_code
_entity_poly.pdbx_strand_id
1 'polypeptide(L)' 'MSDIEETQLRVRLARLELEHADLSRAVDALIQVGGDILCIQRLKKKKLVLKDQITELRDRLMPDIIA' A
#
# COMPACT_ATOMS: atom_id res chain seq x y z
N MET A 1 -0.87 20.28 -13.49
CA MET A 1 0.25 19.60 -12.82
C MET A 1 1.43 19.68 -13.76
N SER A 2 2.62 19.99 -13.27
CA SER A 2 3.85 19.88 -14.07
C SER A 2 4.15 18.40 -14.33
N ASP A 3 4.69 18.04 -15.50
CA ASP A 3 5.09 16.67 -15.82
C ASP A 3 6.03 16.05 -14.75
N ILE A 4 6.78 16.90 -14.06
CA ILE A 4 7.67 16.53 -12.95
C ILE A 4 6.85 16.10 -11.72
N GLU A 5 5.77 16.81 -11.39
CA GLU A 5 4.91 16.51 -10.24
C GLU A 5 4.17 15.19 -10.44
N GLU A 6 3.66 14.94 -11.65
CA GLU A 6 3.00 13.69 -11.99
C GLU A 6 3.97 12.50 -11.92
N THR A 7 5.20 12.68 -12.44
CA THR A 7 6.25 11.65 -12.36
C THR A 7 6.60 11.33 -10.91
N GLN A 8 6.74 12.34 -10.05
CA GLN A 8 7.00 12.14 -8.62
C GLN A 8 5.86 11.39 -7.92
N LEU A 9 4.61 11.71 -8.24
CA LEU A 9 3.45 11.00 -7.72
C LEU A 9 3.44 9.53 -8.18
N ARG A 10 3.71 9.25 -9.45
CA ARG A 10 3.82 7.87 -9.97
C ARG A 10 4.93 7.06 -9.29
N VAL A 11 6.10 7.67 -9.06
CA VAL A 11 7.21 7.02 -8.33
C VAL A 11 6.79 6.72 -6.88
N ARG A 12 6.11 7.67 -6.23
CA ARG A 12 5.60 7.49 -4.86
C ARG A 12 4.55 6.37 -4.81
N LEU A 13 3.66 6.30 -5.81
CA LEU A 13 2.68 5.23 -5.94
C LEU A 13 3.36 3.85 -6.00
N ALA A 14 4.29 3.69 -6.93
CA ALA A 14 5.03 2.43 -7.12
C ALA A 14 5.75 1.99 -5.84
N ARG A 15 6.33 2.95 -5.10
CA ARG A 15 6.96 2.68 -3.80
C ARG A 15 5.96 2.18 -2.75
N LEU A 16 4.80 2.82 -2.64
CA LEU A 16 3.76 2.41 -1.70
C LEU A 16 3.19 1.03 -2.07
N GLU A 17 2.98 0.75 -3.35
CA GLU A 17 2.52 -0.55 -3.84
C GLU A 17 3.51 -1.67 -3.51
N LEU A 18 4.82 -1.42 -3.69
CA LEU A 18 5.87 -2.34 -3.30
C LEU A 18 5.87 -2.61 -1.79
N GLU A 19 5.83 -1.54 -0.97
CA GLU A 19 5.80 -1.66 0.48
C GLU A 19 4.56 -2.44 0.97
N HIS A 20 3.40 -2.19 0.36
CA HIS A 20 2.17 -2.92 0.63
C HIS A 20 2.28 -4.41 0.26
N ALA A 21 2.91 -4.73 -0.88
CA ALA A 21 3.13 -6.11 -1.30
C ALA A 21 4.05 -6.86 -0.32
N ASP A 22 5.14 -6.22 0.12
CA ASP A 22 6.07 -6.79 1.10
C ASP A 22 5.41 -6.97 2.47
N LEU A 23 4.58 -6.02 2.91
CA LEU A 23 3.80 -6.17 4.14
C LEU A 23 2.80 -7.33 4.04
N SER A 24 2.20 -7.55 2.87
CA SER A 24 1.32 -8.70 2.67
C SER A 24 2.08 -10.01 2.80
N ARG A 25 3.24 -10.13 2.15
CA ARG A 25 4.10 -11.32 2.25
C ARG A 25 4.55 -11.57 3.70
N ALA A 26 4.90 -10.53 4.44
CA ALA A 26 5.28 -10.64 5.85
C ALA A 26 4.12 -11.14 6.73
N VAL A 27 2.91 -10.65 6.49
CA VAL A 27 1.70 -11.13 7.18
C VAL A 27 1.44 -12.61 6.86
N ASP A 28 1.52 -13.00 5.59
CA ASP A 28 1.26 -14.36 5.15
C ASP A 28 2.30 -15.33 5.73
N ALA A 29 3.58 -14.95 5.73
CA ALA A 29 4.65 -15.70 6.37
C ALA A 29 4.42 -15.87 7.88
N LEU A 30 4.03 -14.80 8.58
CA LEU A 30 3.71 -14.84 10.01
C LEU A 30 2.52 -15.75 10.32
N ILE A 31 1.50 -15.76 9.46
CA ILE A 31 0.36 -16.66 9.60
C ILE A 31 0.80 -18.12 9.40
N GLN A 32 1.63 -18.40 8.38
CA GLN A 32 2.10 -19.76 8.10
C GLN A 32 2.94 -20.36 9.24
N VAL A 33 3.76 -19.55 9.90
CA VAL A 33 4.57 -20.02 11.05
C VAL A 33 3.81 -20.04 12.37
N GLY A 34 2.51 -19.69 12.39
CA GLY A 34 1.72 -19.61 13.61
C GLY A 34 2.20 -18.52 14.57
N GLY A 35 2.68 -17.40 14.03
CA GLY A 35 3.21 -16.28 14.81
C GLY A 35 2.17 -15.54 15.65
N ASP A 36 2.64 -14.58 16.45
CA ASP A 36 1.81 -13.81 17.37
C ASP A 36 0.66 -13.08 16.65
N ILE A 37 -0.58 -13.39 17.08
CA ILE A 37 -1.83 -12.82 16.56
C ILE A 37 -1.83 -11.29 16.69
N LEU A 38 -1.28 -10.73 17.77
CA LEU A 38 -1.22 -9.29 17.97
C LEU A 38 -0.28 -8.62 16.96
N CYS A 39 0.86 -9.25 16.68
CA CYS A 39 1.78 -8.81 15.62
C CYS A 39 1.11 -8.84 14.24
N ILE A 40 0.39 -9.91 13.92
CA ILE A 40 -0.37 -10.05 12.67
C ILE A 40 -1.43 -8.95 12.55
N GLN A 41 -2.19 -8.67 13.62
CA GLN A 41 -3.19 -7.60 13.64
C GLN A 41 -2.56 -6.22 13.42
N ARG A 42 -1.42 -5.93 14.06
CA ARG A 42 -0.68 -4.66 13.86
C ARG A 42 -0.21 -4.50 12.41
N LEU A 43 0.33 -5.56 11.80
CA LEU A 43 0.75 -5.54 10.40
C LEU A 43 -0.44 -5.37 9.45
N LYS A 44 -1.55 -6.06 9.69
CA LYS A 44 -2.79 -5.87 8.91
C LYS A 44 -3.30 -4.43 8.99
N LYS A 45 -3.22 -3.79 10.16
CA LYS A 45 -3.58 -2.38 10.31
C LYS A 45 -2.66 -1.47 9.50
N LYS A 46 -1.34 -1.70 9.52
CA LYS A 46 -0.39 -0.96 8.67
C LYS A 46 -0.68 -1.15 7.18
N LYS A 47 -0.97 -2.39 6.77
CA LYS A 47 -1.35 -2.74 5.40
C LYS A 47 -2.60 -1.98 4.95
N LEU A 48 -3.61 -1.85 5.83
CA LEU A 48 -4.83 -1.08 5.53
C LEU A 48 -4.52 0.39 5.27
N VAL A 49 -3.71 1.03 6.13
CA VAL A 49 -3.32 2.44 5.95
C VAL A 49 -2.56 2.65 4.64
N LEU A 50 -1.64 1.74 4.28
CA LEU A 50 -0.94 1.82 2.99
C LEU A 50 -1.90 1.67 1.81
N LYS A 51 -2.87 0.75 1.90
CA LYS A 51 -3.90 0.60 0.86
C LYS A 51 -4.73 1.88 0.70
N ASP A 52 -5.12 2.51 1.79
CA ASP A 52 -5.90 3.76 1.76
C ASP A 52 -5.08 4.88 1.09
N GLN A 53 -3.80 5.01 1.45
CA GLN A 53 -2.87 5.96 0.82
C GLN A 53 -2.65 5.69 -0.67
N ILE A 54 -2.52 4.42 -1.07
CA ILE A 54 -2.41 4.02 -2.47
C ILE A 54 -3.68 4.41 -3.23
N THR A 55 -4.85 4.18 -2.64
CA THR A 55 -6.14 4.48 -3.26
C THR A 55 -6.29 5.99 -3.46
N GLU A 56 -6.05 6.79 -2.43
CA GLU A 56 -6.10 8.26 -2.51
C GLU A 56 -5.12 8.81 -3.56
N LEU A 57 -3.91 8.24 -3.63
CA LEU A 57 -2.89 8.68 -4.56
C LEU A 57 -3.16 8.21 -6.00
N ARG A 58 -3.82 7.05 -6.19
CA ARG A 58 -4.35 6.59 -7.47
C ARG A 58 -5.49 7.48 -7.94
N ASP A 59 -6.43 7.85 -7.06
CA ASP A 59 -7.55 8.73 -7.41
C ASP A 59 -7.07 10.09 -7.88
N ARG A 60 -6.00 10.60 -7.26
CA ARG A 60 -5.37 11.85 -7.66
C ARG A 60 -4.66 11.77 -9.02
N LEU A 61 -4.12 10.60 -9.38
CA LEU A 61 -3.41 10.36 -10.64
C LEU A 61 -4.34 9.91 -11.78
N MET A 62 -5.41 9.19 -11.45
CA MET A 62 -6.33 8.52 -12.38
C MET A 62 -7.76 8.60 -11.82
N PRO A 63 -8.40 9.78 -11.86
CA PRO A 63 -9.73 9.99 -11.27
C PRO A 63 -10.86 9.16 -11.92
N ASP A 64 -10.62 8.54 -13.08
CA ASP A 64 -11.64 7.83 -13.87
C ASP A 64 -11.81 6.32 -13.53
N ILE A 65 -11.07 5.76 -12.55
CA ILE A 65 -11.08 4.31 -12.28
C ILE A 65 -12.03 3.91 -11.14
N ILE A 66 -12.48 4.85 -10.28
CA ILE A 66 -13.32 4.56 -9.09
C ILE A 66 -14.72 5.24 -9.19
N ALA A 67 -15.31 5.26 -10.40
CA ALA A 67 -16.72 5.63 -10.62
C ALA A 67 -17.61 4.38 -10.73
#